data_AF-A0A7H9B9B9-F1
#
_entry.id   AF-A0A7H9B9B9-F1
#
_cell.length_a   1.000
_cell.length_b   1.000
_cell.length_c   1.000
_cell.angle_alpha   90.00
_cell.angle_beta   90.00
_cell.angle_gamma   90.00
#
_symmetry.space_group_name_H-M   'P 1'
#
loop_
_entity.id
_entity.type
_entity.pdbx_description
1 polymer ?
#
loop_
_entity_poly.entity_id
_entity_poly.type
_entity_poly.pdbx_seq_one_letter_code
_entity_poly.pdbx_strand_id
1 'polypeptide(L)'
;MHLRIGSFVRVTRNCMMSLSSAESSATDDNTGYSKLNGKKNQSVTKPVSLDSTTGEVLVRTSTGKTRVRRGQSDEEYKRQLHDYFQVQNGPKVTEVGWMDHENANAMLNADIDFSIKPERQKIAGFCRVLYYRRQYSECAELCGKLIPRYEEINKNNKIRKEINELGYMLERSRQLLQ
;
A
#
# COMPACT_ATOMS: atom_id res chain seq x y z
N MET A 1 -10.99 -38.38 -6.74
CA MET A 1 -9.55 -38.28 -7.02
C MET A 1 -9.34 -38.33 -8.52
N HIS A 2 -9.04 -37.21 -9.19
CA HIS A 2 -8.47 -37.15 -10.53
C HIS A 2 -7.69 -35.83 -10.61
N LEU A 3 -6.37 -35.92 -10.41
CA LEU A 3 -5.42 -34.81 -10.56
C LEU A 3 -5.16 -34.60 -12.05
N ARG A 4 -5.28 -33.36 -12.55
CA ARG A 4 -4.68 -32.95 -13.82
C ARG A 4 -3.57 -31.94 -13.54
N ILE A 5 -2.35 -32.44 -13.65
CA ILE A 5 -1.11 -31.67 -13.66
C ILE A 5 -0.98 -31.06 -15.07
N GLY A 6 -1.09 -29.73 -15.14
CA GLY A 6 -0.90 -28.96 -16.36
C GLY A 6 0.34 -28.08 -16.23
N SER A 7 1.49 -28.65 -16.57
CA SER A 7 2.73 -27.93 -16.83
C SER A 7 2.57 -27.08 -18.09
N PHE A 8 2.90 -25.78 -18.05
CA PHE A 8 3.48 -25.12 -19.22
C PHE A 8 4.36 -23.93 -18.80
N VAL A 9 5.65 -24.21 -18.72
CA VAL A 9 6.73 -23.22 -18.71
C VAL A 9 6.88 -22.71 -20.15
N ARG A 10 6.84 -21.38 -20.36
CA ARG A 10 7.43 -20.76 -21.55
C ARG A 10 8.42 -19.71 -21.10
N VAL A 11 9.69 -20.14 -21.09
CA VAL A 11 10.85 -19.26 -21.10
C VAL A 11 11.08 -18.86 -22.56
N THR A 12 10.92 -17.59 -22.90
CA THR A 12 11.46 -17.04 -24.15
C THR A 12 12.70 -16.22 -23.82
N ARG A 13 13.86 -16.87 -23.88
CA ARG A 13 15.15 -16.21 -24.13
C ARG A 13 15.39 -16.25 -25.63
N ASN A 14 15.57 -15.06 -26.22
CA ASN A 14 16.49 -14.73 -27.31
C ASN A 14 15.90 -13.58 -28.13
N CYS A 15 16.51 -12.40 -28.02
CA CYS A 15 16.79 -11.63 -29.21
C CYS A 15 18.10 -10.88 -28.97
N MET A 16 19.16 -11.43 -29.55
CA MET A 16 20.49 -10.86 -29.62
C MET A 16 20.45 -9.66 -30.59
N MET A 17 21.22 -8.64 -30.23
CA MET A 17 21.62 -7.44 -30.96
C MET A 17 21.46 -7.46 -32.49
N SER A 18 20.82 -6.42 -33.02
CA SER A 18 21.24 -5.79 -34.28
C SER A 18 21.24 -4.27 -34.06
N LEU A 19 22.45 -3.72 -33.93
CA LEU A 19 22.72 -2.29 -34.01
C LEU A 19 22.70 -1.92 -35.49
N SER A 20 21.61 -1.30 -35.95
CA SER A 20 21.62 -0.49 -37.18
C SER A 20 21.34 0.94 -36.78
N SER A 21 22.37 1.78 -36.91
CA SER A 21 22.32 3.22 -36.76
C SER A 21 21.21 3.80 -37.64
N ALA A 22 20.14 4.29 -37.03
CA ALA A 22 19.15 5.12 -37.69
C ALA A 22 19.44 6.57 -37.32
N GLU A 23 20.12 7.27 -38.23
CA GLU A 23 20.27 8.73 -38.18
C GLU A 23 18.88 9.36 -38.31
N SER A 24 18.41 10.00 -37.25
CA SER A 24 17.17 10.78 -37.29
C SER A 24 17.50 12.24 -37.63
N SER A 25 17.29 12.64 -38.89
CA SER A 25 17.35 14.05 -39.27
C SER A 25 16.15 14.79 -38.67
N ALA A 26 16.43 15.86 -37.95
CA ALA A 26 15.43 16.74 -37.37
C ALA A 26 14.70 17.53 -38.48
N THR A 27 13.40 17.30 -38.60
CA THR A 27 12.45 18.27 -39.18
C THR A 27 11.34 18.49 -38.17
N ASP A 28 11.33 19.70 -37.61
CA ASP A 28 10.40 20.17 -36.60
C ASP A 28 9.06 20.53 -37.28
N ASP A 29 8.23 19.52 -37.53
CA ASP A 29 6.87 19.75 -38.05
C ASP A 29 5.92 20.07 -36.88
N ASN A 30 5.68 21.36 -36.71
CA ASN A 30 4.73 21.96 -35.77
C ASN A 30 3.28 21.66 -36.19
N THR A 31 2.88 20.40 -36.17
CA THR A 31 1.48 19.99 -36.32
C THR A 31 0.84 19.87 -34.95
N GLY A 32 -0.13 20.75 -34.68
CA GLY A 32 -0.87 20.78 -33.44
C GLY A 32 -1.47 19.42 -33.10
N TYR A 33 -1.15 18.91 -31.91
CA TYR A 33 -1.71 17.67 -31.37
C TYR A 33 -3.21 17.82 -31.10
N SER A 34 -4.03 17.65 -32.13
CA SER A 34 -5.47 17.45 -31.99
C SER A 34 -5.71 16.04 -31.47
N LYS A 35 -6.43 15.92 -30.35
CA LYS A 35 -6.84 14.63 -29.76
C LYS A 35 -7.73 13.91 -30.75
N LEU A 36 -7.18 12.98 -31.53
CA LEU A 36 -7.96 12.31 -32.57
C LEU A 36 -8.96 11.27 -32.07
N ASN A 37 -9.01 10.94 -30.78
CA ASN A 37 -10.04 10.03 -30.28
C ASN A 37 -10.34 10.27 -28.80
N GLY A 38 -11.58 10.60 -28.48
CA GLY A 38 -12.11 10.90 -27.13
C GLY A 38 -12.09 9.74 -26.12
N LYS A 39 -11.08 8.86 -26.17
CA LYS A 39 -10.85 7.84 -25.13
C LYS A 39 -10.24 8.50 -23.90
N LYS A 40 -10.95 8.42 -22.77
CA LYS A 40 -10.47 8.85 -21.45
C LYS A 40 -9.18 8.08 -21.12
N ASN A 41 -8.11 8.78 -20.72
CA ASN A 41 -6.81 8.26 -20.32
C ASN A 41 -5.84 7.79 -21.43
N GLN A 42 -5.90 8.35 -22.64
CA GLN A 42 -4.72 8.33 -23.52
C GLN A 42 -3.72 9.38 -23.03
N SER A 43 -2.87 9.04 -22.05
CA SER A 43 -1.67 9.83 -21.81
C SER A 43 -0.77 9.66 -23.02
N VAL A 44 -0.75 10.65 -23.91
CA VAL A 44 0.34 10.79 -24.87
C VAL A 44 1.59 10.98 -24.01
N THR A 45 2.38 9.91 -23.83
CA THR A 45 3.70 10.01 -23.22
C THR A 45 4.48 10.92 -24.15
N LYS A 46 4.57 12.20 -23.78
CA LYS A 46 5.32 13.19 -24.56
C LYS A 46 6.73 12.62 -24.76
N PRO A 47 7.31 12.74 -25.96
CA PRO A 47 8.67 12.28 -26.18
C PRO A 47 9.58 12.90 -25.13
N VAL A 48 10.50 12.10 -24.60
CA VAL A 48 11.48 12.53 -23.61
C VAL A 48 12.35 13.58 -24.27
N SER A 49 12.11 14.85 -23.96
CA SER A 49 12.94 15.96 -24.44
C SER A 49 14.21 16.00 -23.62
N LEU A 50 15.36 16.11 -24.27
CA LEU A 50 16.63 16.42 -23.60
C LEU A 50 16.82 17.94 -23.60
N ASP A 51 17.44 18.48 -22.57
CA ASP A 51 17.92 19.86 -22.59
C ASP A 51 19.09 19.96 -23.59
N SER A 52 19.04 20.93 -24.48
CA SER A 52 20.05 21.12 -25.54
C SER A 52 21.42 21.54 -24.99
N THR A 53 21.46 22.06 -23.76
CA THR A 53 22.68 22.61 -23.15
C THR A 53 23.35 21.63 -22.20
N THR A 54 22.56 20.95 -21.36
CA THR A 54 23.08 20.04 -20.31
C THR A 54 22.93 18.57 -20.67
N GLY A 55 22.13 18.22 -21.68
CA GLY A 55 21.79 16.84 -22.01
C GLY A 55 20.87 16.16 -20.97
N GLU A 56 20.34 16.90 -20.00
CA GLU A 56 19.47 16.37 -18.96
C GLU A 56 18.08 16.03 -19.48
N VAL A 57 17.45 15.01 -18.90
CA VAL A 57 16.10 14.58 -19.27
C VAL A 57 15.05 15.56 -18.73
N LEU A 58 14.30 16.19 -19.63
CA LEU A 58 13.21 17.11 -19.32
C LEU A 58 11.86 16.40 -19.45
N VAL A 59 11.01 16.55 -18.43
CA VAL A 59 9.64 16.02 -18.42
C VAL A 59 8.65 17.14 -18.13
N ARG A 60 7.62 17.26 -18.97
CA ARG A 60 6.50 18.18 -18.75
C ARG A 60 5.55 17.63 -17.68
N THR A 61 5.29 18.41 -16.66
CA THR A 61 4.31 18.09 -15.62
C THR A 61 2.87 18.22 -16.14
N SER A 62 1.91 17.70 -15.37
CA SER A 62 0.47 17.87 -15.65
C SER A 62 0.03 19.34 -15.69
N THR A 63 0.75 20.22 -14.98
CA THR A 63 0.56 21.68 -14.98
C THR A 63 1.23 22.39 -16.17
N GLY A 64 1.88 21.64 -17.07
CA GLY A 64 2.54 22.17 -18.27
C GLY A 64 3.97 22.68 -18.06
N LYS A 65 4.45 22.78 -16.81
CA LYS A 65 5.82 23.20 -16.50
C LYS A 65 6.82 22.09 -16.84
N THR A 66 7.95 22.45 -17.42
CA THR A 66 9.04 21.50 -17.69
C THR A 66 9.93 21.37 -16.44
N ARG A 67 10.25 20.14 -16.04
CA ARG A 67 11.17 19.84 -14.93
C ARG A 67 12.23 18.86 -15.38
N VAL A 68 13.47 19.07 -14.93
CA VAL A 68 14.54 18.09 -15.04
C VAL A 68 14.18 16.88 -14.19
N ARG A 69 14.21 15.68 -14.78
CA ARG A 69 14.17 14.43 -14.04
C ARG A 69 15.58 14.05 -13.62
N ARG A 70 15.85 14.21 -12.32
CA ARG A 70 17.04 13.62 -11.70
C ARG A 70 16.79 12.12 -11.52
N GLY A 71 17.74 11.32 -11.96
CA GLY A 71 17.81 9.91 -11.57
C GLY A 71 18.04 9.78 -10.08
N GLN A 72 17.79 8.59 -9.55
CA GLN A 72 18.23 8.24 -8.19
C GLN A 72 19.76 8.07 -8.20
N SER A 73 20.43 8.49 -7.13
CA SER A 73 21.88 8.22 -7.02
C SER A 73 22.13 6.74 -6.71
N ASP A 74 23.29 6.23 -7.12
CA ASP A 74 23.67 4.84 -6.83
C ASP A 74 23.70 4.54 -5.33
N GLU A 75 24.06 5.54 -4.51
CA GLU A 75 24.09 5.42 -3.05
C GLU A 75 22.68 5.31 -2.46
N GLU A 76 21.73 6.11 -2.93
CA GLU A 76 20.33 6.03 -2.52
C GLU A 76 19.71 4.69 -2.94
N TYR A 77 20.01 4.23 -4.15
CA TYR A 77 19.55 2.94 -4.64
C TYR A 77 20.06 1.79 -3.77
N LYS A 78 21.38 1.76 -3.50
CA LYS A 78 22.00 0.72 -2.65
C LYS A 78 21.44 0.74 -1.24
N ARG A 79 21.16 1.91 -0.67
CA ARG A 79 20.55 2.05 0.65
C ARG A 79 19.14 1.46 0.69
N GLN A 80 18.30 1.78 -0.30
CA GLN A 80 16.96 1.21 -0.38
C GLN A 80 16.99 -0.31 -0.57
N LEU A 81 17.94 -0.81 -1.36
CA LEU A 81 18.12 -2.23 -1.56
C LEU A 81 18.54 -2.94 -0.25
N HIS A 82 19.45 -2.32 0.51
CA HIS A 82 19.84 -2.79 1.84
C HIS A 82 18.64 -2.83 2.79
N ASP A 83 17.90 -1.73 2.90
CA ASP A 83 16.76 -1.63 3.80
C ASP A 83 15.66 -2.64 3.45
N TYR A 84 15.40 -2.82 2.16
CA TYR A 84 14.40 -3.77 1.68
C TYR A 84 14.76 -5.22 2.03
N PHE A 85 15.98 -5.66 1.69
CA PHE A 85 16.38 -7.06 1.84
C PHE A 85 16.90 -7.42 3.23
N GLN A 86 17.65 -6.53 3.88
CA GLN A 86 18.35 -6.85 5.13
C GLN A 86 17.65 -6.33 6.39
N VAL A 87 16.96 -5.18 6.31
CA VAL A 87 16.32 -4.57 7.49
C VAL A 87 14.85 -5.00 7.60
N GLN A 88 14.06 -4.79 6.55
CA GLN A 88 12.62 -4.99 6.59
C GLN A 88 12.19 -6.40 6.16
N ASN A 89 13.08 -7.17 5.50
CA ASN A 89 12.81 -8.48 4.91
C ASN A 89 11.67 -8.47 3.88
N GLY A 90 11.49 -7.34 3.19
CA GLY A 90 10.46 -7.15 2.18
C GLY A 90 9.01 -7.30 2.68
N PRO A 91 8.04 -7.34 1.75
CA PRO A 91 6.63 -7.56 2.06
C PRO A 91 6.43 -8.97 2.61
N LYS A 92 5.87 -9.05 3.83
CA LYS A 92 5.48 -10.33 4.43
C LYS A 92 4.01 -10.61 4.12
N VAL A 93 3.74 -11.84 3.72
CA VAL A 93 2.36 -12.33 3.58
C VAL A 93 1.89 -12.77 4.95
N THR A 94 0.82 -12.15 5.44
CA THR A 94 0.18 -12.61 6.67
C THR A 94 -0.59 -13.89 6.39
N GLU A 95 -0.44 -14.89 7.26
CA GLU A 95 -1.12 -16.17 7.10
C GLU A 95 -2.64 -16.01 7.19
N VAL A 96 -3.37 -16.84 6.44
CA VAL A 96 -4.84 -16.88 6.50
C VAL A 96 -5.26 -17.37 7.88
N GLY A 97 -6.12 -16.62 8.57
CA GLY A 97 -6.56 -16.99 9.92
C GLY A 97 -5.55 -16.68 11.03
N TRP A 98 -4.50 -15.89 10.77
CA TRP A 98 -3.50 -15.55 11.80
C TRP A 98 -4.10 -14.97 13.09
N MET A 99 -5.23 -14.24 12.99
CA MET A 99 -5.95 -13.66 14.14
C MET A 99 -6.68 -14.70 15.00
N ASP A 100 -6.77 -15.95 14.54
CA ASP A 100 -7.51 -17.03 15.18
C ASP A 100 -6.65 -17.76 16.21
N HIS A 101 -5.34 -17.73 15.98
CA HIS A 101 -4.34 -18.43 16.80
C HIS A 101 -3.74 -17.52 17.88
N GLU A 102 -3.86 -16.20 17.74
CA GLU A 102 -3.36 -15.23 18.71
C GLU A 102 -4.40 -14.87 19.77
N ASN A 103 -3.97 -14.82 21.03
CA ASN A 103 -4.83 -14.38 22.13
C ASN A 103 -4.84 -12.85 22.23
N ALA A 104 -5.98 -12.24 21.92
CA ALA A 104 -6.15 -10.79 21.91
C ALA A 104 -5.83 -10.12 23.27
N ASN A 105 -6.11 -10.81 24.38
CA ASN A 105 -5.78 -10.31 25.73
C ASN A 105 -4.26 -10.32 25.99
N ALA A 106 -3.54 -11.31 25.44
CA ALA A 106 -2.08 -11.34 25.55
C ALA A 106 -1.44 -10.20 24.76
N MET A 107 -1.96 -9.88 23.57
CA MET A 107 -1.50 -8.71 22.81
C MET A 107 -1.73 -7.40 23.56
N LEU A 108 -2.89 -7.23 24.20
CA LEU A 108 -3.21 -6.01 24.94
C LEU A 108 -2.22 -5.73 26.10
N ASN A 109 -1.59 -6.78 26.63
CA ASN A 109 -0.60 -6.69 27.71
C ASN A 109 0.84 -6.59 27.19
N ALA A 110 1.08 -6.73 25.89
CA ALA A 110 2.35 -6.38 25.28
C ALA A 110 2.48 -4.84 25.22
N ASP A 111 3.72 -4.35 25.12
CA ASP A 111 4.06 -2.93 24.96
C ASP A 111 3.58 -2.38 23.60
N ILE A 112 2.27 -2.32 23.39
CA ILE A 112 1.64 -1.79 22.19
C ILE A 112 1.48 -0.28 22.33
N ASP A 113 2.02 0.47 21.37
CA ASP A 113 1.86 1.91 21.29
C ASP A 113 0.55 2.26 20.56
N PHE A 114 -0.49 2.49 21.34
CA PHE A 114 -1.79 2.93 20.85
C PHE A 114 -1.76 4.31 20.15
N SER A 115 -0.66 5.07 20.18
CA SER A 115 -0.49 6.27 19.33
C SER A 115 -0.39 5.88 17.84
N ILE A 116 0.13 4.69 17.55
CA ILE A 116 0.35 4.17 16.21
C ILE A 116 -0.98 3.62 15.64
N LYS A 117 -1.45 4.21 14.53
CA LYS A 117 -2.71 3.82 13.89
C LYS A 117 -2.76 2.33 13.48
N PRO A 118 -1.74 1.76 12.81
CA PRO A 118 -1.72 0.34 12.49
C PRO A 118 -1.95 -0.57 13.71
N GLU A 119 -1.33 -0.25 14.85
CA GLU A 119 -1.44 -1.05 16.07
C GLU A 119 -2.85 -0.99 16.68
N ARG A 120 -3.44 0.21 16.72
CA ARG A 120 -4.85 0.35 17.09
C ARG A 120 -5.77 -0.47 16.19
N GLN A 121 -5.60 -0.32 14.88
CA GLN A 121 -6.42 -1.05 13.90
C GLN A 121 -6.26 -2.57 14.02
N LYS A 122 -5.06 -3.06 14.37
CA LYS A 122 -4.77 -4.47 14.63
C LYS A 122 -5.63 -4.98 15.80
N ILE A 123 -5.59 -4.31 16.95
CA ILE A 123 -6.35 -4.73 18.14
C ILE A 123 -7.87 -4.59 17.92
N ALA A 124 -8.31 -3.48 17.31
CA ALA A 124 -9.71 -3.31 16.95
C ALA A 124 -10.21 -4.41 15.99
N GLY A 125 -9.32 -4.94 15.14
CA GLY A 125 -9.59 -6.11 14.31
C GLY A 125 -9.96 -7.35 15.12
N PHE A 126 -9.28 -7.62 16.24
CA PHE A 126 -9.61 -8.75 17.12
C PHE A 126 -11.01 -8.60 17.71
N CYS A 127 -11.39 -7.39 18.15
CA CYS A 127 -12.75 -7.13 18.61
C CYS A 127 -13.80 -7.48 17.53
N ARG A 128 -13.56 -7.08 16.27
CA ARG A 128 -14.46 -7.41 15.16
C ARG A 128 -14.54 -8.92 14.92
N VAL A 129 -13.41 -9.62 14.93
CA VAL A 129 -13.38 -11.08 14.75
C VAL A 129 -14.20 -11.78 15.83
N LEU A 130 -13.98 -11.44 17.11
CA LEU A 130 -14.76 -11.99 18.23
C LEU A 130 -16.25 -11.71 18.09
N TYR A 131 -16.61 -10.47 17.71
CA TYR A 131 -17.99 -10.06 17.50
C TYR A 131 -18.69 -10.88 16.40
N TYR A 132 -18.08 -11.01 15.23
CA TYR A 132 -18.66 -11.76 14.11
C TYR A 132 -18.67 -13.28 14.34
N ARG A 133 -17.74 -13.78 15.16
CA ARG A 133 -17.75 -15.17 15.65
C ARG A 133 -18.76 -15.44 16.76
N ARG A 134 -19.50 -14.42 17.18
CA ARG A 134 -20.49 -14.51 18.27
C ARG A 134 -19.88 -14.82 19.64
N GLN A 135 -18.58 -14.58 19.81
CA GLN A 135 -17.90 -14.65 21.10
C GLN A 135 -18.15 -13.35 21.87
N TYR A 136 -19.42 -13.09 22.20
CA TYR A 136 -19.86 -11.80 22.76
C TYR A 136 -19.27 -11.51 24.13
N SER A 137 -19.06 -12.54 24.97
CA SER A 137 -18.45 -12.39 26.29
C SER A 137 -17.03 -11.83 26.18
N GLU A 138 -16.18 -12.47 25.37
CA GLU A 138 -14.80 -12.06 25.14
C GLU A 138 -14.72 -10.70 24.41
N CYS A 139 -15.61 -10.47 23.45
CA CYS A 139 -15.70 -9.19 22.74
C CYS A 139 -16.03 -8.03 23.70
N ALA A 140 -17.01 -8.22 24.58
CA ALA A 140 -17.39 -7.20 25.55
C ALA A 140 -16.26 -6.90 26.54
N GLU A 141 -15.57 -7.93 27.03
CA GLU A 141 -14.42 -7.78 27.90
C GLU A 141 -13.30 -6.97 27.23
N LEU A 142 -12.93 -7.36 26.00
CA LEU A 142 -11.84 -6.71 25.26
C LEU A 142 -12.19 -5.26 24.90
N CYS A 143 -13.40 -5.00 24.41
CA CYS A 143 -13.86 -3.63 24.12
C CYS A 143 -13.87 -2.77 25.39
N GLY A 144 -14.33 -3.32 26.51
CA GLY A 144 -14.34 -2.62 27.80
C GLY A 144 -12.95 -2.20 28.29
N LYS A 145 -11.92 -3.02 28.02
CA LYS A 145 -10.52 -2.69 28.32
C LYS A 145 -9.91 -1.68 27.34
N LEU A 146 -10.34 -1.71 26.08
CA LEU A 146 -9.73 -0.94 24.99
C LEU A 146 -10.21 0.50 24.90
N ILE A 147 -11.51 0.74 25.12
CA ILE A 147 -12.13 2.06 25.10
C ILE A 147 -11.39 3.08 26.00
N PRO A 148 -11.13 2.82 27.30
CA PRO A 148 -10.46 3.80 28.16
C PRO A 148 -9.05 4.15 27.64
N ARG A 149 -8.28 3.16 27.17
CA ARG A 149 -6.95 3.39 26.57
C ARG A 149 -7.01 4.26 25.32
N TYR A 150 -8.07 4.13 24.52
CA TYR A 150 -8.25 4.95 23.32
C TYR A 150 -8.68 6.38 23.70
N GLU A 151 -9.49 6.53 24.75
CA GLU A 151 -9.89 7.86 25.23
C GLU A 151 -8.69 8.67 25.73
N GLU A 152 -7.74 8.05 26.43
CA GLU A 152 -6.50 8.68 26.90
C GLU A 152 -5.68 9.31 25.76
N ILE A 153 -5.72 8.71 24.57
CA ILE A 153 -4.92 9.12 23.40
C ILE A 153 -5.72 10.01 22.45
N ASN A 154 -7.03 10.15 22.66
CA ASN A 154 -7.94 10.85 21.75
C ASN A 154 -7.75 12.38 21.78
N LYS A 155 -6.67 12.86 21.19
CA LYS A 155 -6.39 14.28 21.00
C LYS A 155 -7.33 14.83 19.91
N ASN A 156 -8.09 15.87 20.25
CA ASN A 156 -8.97 16.61 19.32
C ASN A 156 -10.00 15.73 18.59
N ASN A 157 -10.53 14.67 19.23
CA ASN A 157 -11.52 13.76 18.66
C ASN A 157 -11.09 13.03 17.38
N LYS A 158 -9.79 12.94 17.09
CA LYS A 158 -9.28 12.29 15.86
C LYS A 158 -9.64 10.81 15.75
N ILE A 159 -9.75 10.11 16.88
CA ILE A 159 -10.06 8.67 16.95
C ILE A 159 -11.46 8.39 17.50
N ARG A 160 -12.33 9.42 17.57
CA ARG A 160 -13.70 9.27 18.07
C ARG A 160 -14.49 8.21 17.32
N LYS A 161 -14.28 8.08 16.00
CA LYS A 161 -14.96 7.04 15.19
C LYS A 161 -14.57 5.63 15.63
N GLU A 162 -13.29 5.39 15.91
CA GLU A 162 -12.79 4.09 16.37
C GLU A 162 -13.40 3.75 17.74
N ILE A 163 -13.45 4.73 18.66
CA ILE A 163 -14.08 4.58 19.98
C ILE A 163 -15.57 4.27 19.86
N ASN A 164 -16.30 4.97 18.99
CA ASN A 164 -17.72 4.74 18.79
C ASN A 164 -18.01 3.33 18.23
N GLU A 165 -17.18 2.81 17.33
CA GLU A 165 -17.30 1.45 16.80
C GLU A 165 -17.11 0.40 17.91
N LEU A 166 -16.10 0.59 18.76
CA LEU A 166 -15.87 -0.26 19.95
C LEU A 166 -17.04 -0.17 20.93
N GLY A 167 -17.56 1.03 21.17
CA GLY A 167 -18.72 1.27 22.02
C GLY A 167 -19.98 0.55 21.52
N TYR A 168 -20.23 0.61 20.20
CA TYR A 168 -21.33 -0.12 19.57
C TYR A 168 -21.20 -1.64 19.77
N MET A 169 -20.01 -2.21 19.51
CA MET A 169 -19.78 -3.64 19.73
C MET A 169 -19.94 -4.04 21.20
N LEU A 170 -19.48 -3.19 22.14
CA LEU A 170 -19.61 -3.43 23.57
C LEU A 170 -21.08 -3.46 24.01
N GLU A 171 -21.83 -2.42 23.67
CA GLU A 171 -23.26 -2.32 24.01
C GLU A 171 -24.04 -3.48 23.41
N ARG A 172 -23.82 -3.76 22.12
CA ARG A 172 -24.53 -4.82 21.42
C ARG A 172 -24.18 -6.21 21.95
N SER A 173 -22.91 -6.46 22.28
CA SER A 173 -22.50 -7.73 22.88
C SER A 173 -23.13 -7.94 24.25
N ARG A 174 -23.23 -6.89 25.07
CA ARG A 174 -23.91 -6.96 26.39
C ARG A 174 -25.40 -7.29 26.25
N GLN A 175 -26.09 -6.67 25.29
CA GLN A 175 -27.52 -6.97 25.03
C GLN A 175 -27.74 -8.43 24.60
N LEU A 176 -26.80 -9.01 23.86
CA LEU A 176 -26.92 -10.39 23.34
C LEU A 176 -26.51 -11.47 24.36
N LEU A 177 -25.91 -11.07 25.49
CA LEU A 177 -25.56 -11.95 26.60
C LEU A 177 -26.66 -12.04 27.66
N GLN A 178 -27.64 -11.13 27.62
CA GLN A 178 -28.84 -11.15 28.46
C GLN A 178 -29.87 -12.12 27.89
#